data_AF-A0A6A0GSM0-F1
#
_entry.id   AF-A0A6A0GSM0-F1
#
_cell.length_a   1.000
_cell.length_b   1.000
_cell.length_c   1.000
_cell.angle_alpha   90.00
_cell.angle_beta   90.00
_cell.angle_gamma   90.00
#
_symmetry.space_group_name_H-M   'P 1'
#
loop_
_entity.id
_entity.type
_entity.pdbx_description
1 polymer ?
#
loop_
_entity_poly.entity_id
_entity_poly.type
_entity_poly.pdbx_seq_one_letter_code
_entity_poly.pdbx_strand_id
1 'polypeptide(L)'
;MCPVDGVVLVDKEYLKDRKVYGHVLAAFRYGREDLDVLGLTFRKDLYLASEQIFPCPDNGSTNKNLSRLQERLMKKLGENAFPFFFELPPHCPASVTLQPAPGDMGKPCGVDYELKAYVADSPDDKPHKRLVAHFPAFLLQIL
;
A
#
# COMPACT_ATOMS: atom_id res chain seq x y z
N MET A 1 -12.85 11.14 6.90
CA MET A 1 -12.07 9.90 6.62
C MET A 1 -11.11 10.25 5.50
N CYS A 2 -9.82 9.95 5.64
CA CYS A 2 -8.82 10.23 4.61
C CYS A 2 -8.63 8.95 3.78
N PRO A 3 -9.26 8.82 2.60
CA PRO A 3 -9.01 7.68 1.72
C PRO A 3 -7.60 7.75 1.14
N VAL A 4 -7.05 6.59 0.78
CA VAL A 4 -5.82 6.51 -0.01
C VAL A 4 -6.23 6.37 -1.47
N ASP A 5 -6.13 7.45 -2.22
CA ASP A 5 -6.47 7.50 -3.64
C ASP A 5 -5.23 7.77 -4.50
N GLY A 6 -5.21 7.19 -5.69
CA GLY A 6 -4.12 7.40 -6.62
C GLY A 6 -4.38 6.79 -7.99
N VAL A 7 -3.35 6.79 -8.83
CA VAL A 7 -3.38 6.26 -10.20
C VAL A 7 -2.11 5.44 -10.43
N VAL A 8 -2.28 4.24 -10.98
CA VAL A 8 -1.18 3.40 -11.44
C VAL A 8 -1.07 3.49 -12.95
N LEU A 9 0.14 3.74 -13.44
CA LEU A 9 0.44 3.64 -14.87
C LEU A 9 0.83 2.21 -15.20
N VAL A 10 0.18 1.64 -16.21
CA VAL A 10 0.32 0.25 -16.59
C VAL A 10 0.86 0.13 -18.00
N ASP A 11 1.94 -0.63 -18.17
CA ASP A 11 2.43 -1.02 -19.48
C ASP A 11 1.74 -2.32 -19.93
N LYS A 12 0.82 -2.19 -20.90
CA LYS A 12 0.04 -3.31 -21.45
C LYS A 12 0.90 -4.32 -22.21
N GLU A 13 1.99 -3.87 -22.85
CA GLU A 13 2.91 -4.75 -23.58
C GLU A 13 3.70 -5.63 -22.61
N TYR A 14 4.04 -5.08 -21.45
CA TYR A 14 4.71 -5.80 -20.37
C TYR A 14 3.79 -6.79 -19.66
N LEU A 15 2.54 -6.40 -19.38
CA LEU A 15 1.62 -7.20 -18.57
C LEU A 15 1.11 -8.46 -19.27
N LYS A 16 0.88 -8.42 -20.58
CA LYS A 16 0.22 -9.52 -21.32
C LYS A 16 -1.09 -9.92 -20.62
N ASP A 17 -1.16 -11.14 -20.06
CA ASP A 17 -2.34 -11.69 -19.38
C ASP A 17 -2.32 -11.52 -17.85
N ARG A 18 -1.33 -10.80 -17.31
CA ARG A 18 -1.15 -10.60 -15.87
C ARG A 18 -2.01 -9.46 -15.33
N LYS A 19 -2.29 -9.52 -14.03
CA LYS A 19 -3.12 -8.56 -13.32
C LYS A 19 -2.27 -7.67 -12.43
N VAL A 20 -2.74 -6.45 -12.20
CA VAL A 20 -2.16 -5.50 -11.26
C VAL A 20 -3.06 -5.40 -10.05
N TYR A 21 -2.46 -5.58 -8.88
CA TYR A 21 -3.12 -5.47 -7.59
C TYR A 21 -2.53 -4.30 -6.80
N GLY A 22 -3.41 -3.57 -6.14
CA GLY A 22 -3.08 -2.63 -5.08
C GLY A 22 -3.24 -3.31 -3.74
N HIS A 23 -2.36 -2.96 -2.80
CA HIS A 23 -2.35 -3.56 -1.48
C HIS A 23 -1.98 -2.52 -0.43
N VAL A 24 -2.85 -2.34 0.55
CA VAL A 24 -2.62 -1.47 1.70
C VAL A 24 -2.51 -2.34 2.93
N LEU A 25 -1.35 -2.26 3.57
CA LEU A 25 -1.04 -2.95 4.81
C LEU A 25 -0.73 -1.91 5.89
N ALA A 26 -1.49 -1.93 6.98
CA ALA A 26 -1.08 -1.30 8.22
C ALA A 26 -0.47 -2.35 9.13
N ALA A 27 0.76 -2.14 9.58
CA ALA A 27 1.44 -3.08 10.46
C ALA A 27 2.05 -2.35 11.65
N PHE A 28 1.85 -2.92 12.84
CA PHE A 28 2.63 -2.58 14.02
C PHE A 28 3.90 -3.41 14.06
N ARG A 29 5.04 -2.75 14.23
CA ARG A 29 6.36 -3.38 14.33
C ARG A 29 7.01 -2.97 15.64
N TYR A 30 7.49 -3.96 16.37
CA TYR A 30 8.22 -3.82 17.61
C TYR A 30 9.40 -4.79 17.64
N GLY A 31 10.53 -4.34 18.15
CA GLY A 31 11.72 -5.18 18.37
C GLY A 31 12.92 -4.78 17.51
N ARG A 32 14.09 -5.19 17.99
CA ARG A 32 15.41 -4.95 17.40
C ARG A 32 15.80 -6.17 16.56
N GLU A 33 16.37 -5.97 15.37
CA GLU A 33 16.86 -7.10 14.54
C GLU A 33 18.13 -7.75 15.13
N ASP A 34 18.78 -7.12 16.14
CA ASP A 34 20.14 -7.47 16.59
C ASP A 34 20.22 -8.22 17.94
N LEU A 35 19.10 -8.49 18.63
CA LEU A 35 19.06 -9.07 19.98
C LEU A 35 18.46 -10.48 20.00
N ASP A 36 19.15 -11.42 19.35
CA ASP A 36 18.80 -12.85 19.27
C ASP A 36 19.01 -13.64 20.59
N VAL A 37 19.25 -12.96 21.72
CA VAL A 37 19.45 -13.64 23.01
C VAL A 37 18.17 -13.63 23.88
N LEU A 38 17.19 -12.77 23.55
CA LEU A 38 15.81 -12.82 24.10
C LEU A 38 14.69 -12.54 23.06
N GLY A 39 15.03 -12.20 21.80
CA GLY A 39 14.37 -12.70 20.58
C GLY A 39 12.89 -12.42 20.33
N LEU A 40 12.34 -11.24 20.63
CA LEU A 40 10.94 -10.92 20.31
C LEU A 40 10.83 -9.81 19.26
N THR A 41 11.10 -10.14 18.01
CA THR A 41 10.59 -9.34 16.88
C THR A 41 9.09 -9.58 16.78
N PHE A 42 8.31 -8.56 17.09
CA PHE A 42 6.85 -8.63 17.02
C PHE A 42 6.36 -7.77 15.87
N ARG A 43 5.71 -8.42 14.91
CA ARG A 43 4.97 -7.75 13.86
C ARG A 43 3.53 -8.22 13.90
N LYS A 44 2.61 -7.27 13.99
CA LYS A 44 1.17 -7.54 13.91
C LYS A 44 0.58 -6.73 12.78
N ASP A 45 -0.01 -7.42 11.82
CA ASP A 45 -0.79 -6.77 10.76
C ASP A 45 -2.12 -6.29 11.38
N LEU A 46 -2.35 -4.99 11.30
CA LEU A 46 -3.51 -4.30 11.90
C LEU A 46 -4.64 -4.14 10.89
N TYR A 47 -4.29 -3.95 9.63
CA TYR A 47 -5.22 -3.80 8.52
C TYR A 47 -4.60 -4.34 7.25
N LEU A 48 -5.41 -5.05 6.45
CA LEU A 48 -5.00 -5.58 5.17
C LEU A 48 -6.14 -5.40 4.18
N ALA A 49 -5.88 -4.67 3.10
CA ALA A 49 -6.77 -4.59 1.95
C ALA A 49 -5.99 -4.85 0.67
N SER A 50 -6.56 -5.68 -0.19
CA SER A 50 -6.03 -5.99 -1.52
C SER A 50 -7.15 -5.80 -2.53
N GLU A 51 -6.90 -5.03 -3.59
CA GLU A 51 -7.85 -4.82 -4.67
C GLU A 51 -7.17 -4.98 -6.03
N GLN A 52 -7.91 -5.50 -7.02
CA GLN A 52 -7.44 -5.58 -8.39
C GLN A 52 -7.63 -4.22 -9.09
N ILE A 53 -6.54 -3.63 -9.54
CA ILE A 53 -6.52 -2.33 -10.25
C ILE A 53 -6.65 -2.56 -11.76
N PHE A 54 -5.94 -3.55 -12.30
CA PHE A 54 -5.97 -3.89 -13.73
C PHE A 54 -6.00 -5.41 -13.95
N PRO A 55 -6.78 -5.93 -14.92
CA PRO A 55 -7.85 -5.25 -15.63
C PRO A 55 -8.93 -4.78 -14.64
N CYS A 56 -9.59 -3.67 -14.94
CA CYS A 56 -10.60 -3.09 -14.05
C CYS A 56 -11.77 -4.09 -13.93
N PRO A 57 -12.11 -4.60 -12.74
CA PRO A 57 -13.18 -5.58 -12.59
C PRO A 57 -14.55 -4.94 -12.92
N ASP A 58 -15.41 -5.66 -13.65
CA ASP A 58 -16.74 -5.21 -14.08
C ASP A 58 -17.68 -4.81 -12.91
N ASN A 59 -17.35 -5.27 -11.69
CA ASN A 59 -18.15 -5.05 -10.48
C ASN A 59 -17.79 -3.73 -9.76
N GLY A 60 -17.99 -2.60 -10.43
CA GLY A 60 -18.39 -1.35 -9.77
C GLY A 60 -17.31 -0.46 -9.14
N SER A 61 -16.01 -0.75 -9.25
CA SER A 61 -14.95 0.18 -8.80
C SER A 61 -14.82 1.43 -9.67
N THR A 62 -15.41 1.43 -10.87
CA THR A 62 -15.54 2.59 -11.77
C THR A 62 -16.68 3.55 -11.39
N ASN A 63 -17.61 3.15 -10.50
CA ASN A 63 -18.74 3.99 -10.08
C ASN A 63 -18.43 4.88 -8.86
N LYS A 64 -17.21 4.83 -8.31
CA LYS A 64 -16.78 5.80 -7.31
C LYS A 64 -16.35 7.07 -8.04
N ASN A 65 -16.97 8.20 -7.70
CA ASN A 65 -16.58 9.51 -8.24
C ASN A 65 -15.07 9.70 -8.06
N LEU A 66 -14.34 9.82 -9.18
CA LEU A 66 -12.90 10.03 -9.17
C LEU A 66 -12.55 11.30 -8.41
N SER A 67 -11.43 11.26 -7.70
CA SER A 67 -10.93 12.48 -7.07
C SER A 67 -10.42 13.47 -8.13
N ARG A 68 -10.42 14.76 -7.79
CA ARG A 68 -9.83 15.80 -8.67
C ARG A 68 -8.36 15.51 -9.02
N LEU A 69 -7.64 14.82 -8.14
CA LEU A 69 -6.25 14.39 -8.38
C LEU A 69 -6.21 13.29 -9.45
N GLN A 70 -7.04 12.26 -9.29
CA GLN A 70 -7.13 11.14 -10.24
C GLN A 70 -7.53 11.62 -11.63
N GLU A 71 -8.54 12.50 -11.75
CA GLU A 71 -8.96 13.06 -13.04
C GLU A 71 -7.81 13.78 -13.76
N ARG A 72 -7.03 14.59 -13.02
CA ARG A 72 -5.87 15.30 -13.58
C ARG A 72 -4.77 14.35 -14.00
N LEU A 73 -4.48 13.32 -13.18
CA LEU A 73 -3.46 12.33 -13.48
C LEU A 73 -3.85 11.47 -14.68
N MET A 74 -5.10 11.02 -14.77
CA MET A 74 -5.59 10.26 -15.91
C MET A 74 -5.52 11.07 -17.22
N LYS A 75 -5.91 12.35 -17.19
CA LYS A 75 -5.77 13.26 -18.34
C LYS A 75 -4.31 13.46 -18.75
N LYS A 76 -3.37 13.45 -17.80
CA LYS A 76 -1.94 13.66 -18.04
C LYS A 76 -1.21 12.40 -18.49
N LEU A 77 -1.59 11.24 -17.96
CA LEU A 77 -0.91 9.95 -18.15
C LEU A 77 -1.52 9.10 -19.28
N GLY A 78 -2.74 9.42 -19.72
CA GLY A 78 -3.39 8.78 -20.87
C GLY A 78 -4.14 7.49 -20.54
N GLU A 79 -4.40 6.68 -21.56
CA GLU A 79 -5.29 5.49 -21.52
C GLU A 79 -4.72 4.28 -20.75
N ASN A 80 -3.47 4.40 -20.28
CA ASN A 80 -2.77 3.39 -19.51
C ASN A 80 -2.77 3.71 -18.00
N ALA A 81 -3.45 4.78 -17.60
CA ALA A 81 -3.60 5.19 -16.20
C ALA A 81 -4.88 4.61 -15.60
N PHE A 82 -4.73 3.80 -14.55
CA PHE A 82 -5.83 3.15 -13.86
C PHE A 82 -5.93 3.67 -12.42
N PRO A 83 -7.09 4.24 -12.02
CA PRO A 83 -7.28 4.75 -10.68
C PRO A 83 -7.43 3.60 -9.67
N PHE A 84 -6.98 3.84 -8.44
CA PHE A 84 -7.23 2.97 -7.30
C PHE A 84 -7.67 3.80 -6.10
N PHE A 85 -8.38 3.16 -5.18
CA PHE A 85 -8.97 3.84 -4.04
C PHE A 85 -9.15 2.86 -2.88
N PHE A 86 -8.52 3.14 -1.74
CA PHE A 86 -8.65 2.36 -0.52
C PHE A 86 -9.28 3.21 0.60
N GLU A 87 -10.39 2.73 1.14
CA GLU A 87 -10.97 3.31 2.36
C GLU A 87 -10.32 2.65 3.57
N LEU A 88 -9.70 3.46 4.42
CA LEU A 88 -9.18 3.01 5.69
C LEU A 88 -10.32 2.99 6.74
N PRO A 89 -10.44 1.91 7.54
CA PRO A 89 -11.37 1.88 8.65
C PRO A 89 -11.22 3.07 9.61
N PRO A 90 -12.30 3.55 10.24
CA PRO A 90 -12.25 4.71 11.14
C PRO A 90 -11.43 4.49 12.41
N HIS A 91 -11.18 3.24 12.78
CA HIS A 91 -10.42 2.85 13.97
C HIS A 91 -8.94 2.53 13.65
N CYS A 92 -8.49 2.81 12.43
CA CYS A 92 -7.10 2.64 12.04
C CYS A 92 -6.20 3.60 12.84
N PRO A 93 -5.15 3.10 13.51
CA PRO A 93 -4.26 3.96 14.31
C PRO A 93 -3.44 4.90 13.43
N ALA A 94 -3.10 6.09 13.93
CA ALA A 94 -2.21 7.00 13.21
C ALA A 94 -0.84 6.35 12.93
N SER A 95 -0.18 6.78 11.86
CA SER A 95 1.21 6.37 11.63
C SER A 95 2.09 7.05 12.69
N VAL A 96 2.77 6.25 13.49
CA VAL A 96 3.62 6.72 14.58
C VAL A 96 4.87 5.87 14.60
N THR A 97 6.02 6.53 14.66
CA THR A 97 7.31 5.87 14.64
C THR A 97 8.13 6.40 15.82
N LEU A 98 8.52 5.50 16.71
CA LEU A 98 9.43 5.78 17.81
C LEU A 98 10.84 5.86 17.24
N GLN A 99 11.46 7.03 17.36
CA GLN A 99 12.83 7.19 16.93
C GLN A 99 13.79 6.42 17.86
N PRO A 100 14.69 5.60 17.30
CA PRO A 100 15.69 4.89 18.09
C PRO A 100 16.68 5.88 18.71
N ALA A 101 17.33 5.46 19.81
CA ALA A 101 18.38 6.26 20.43
C ALA A 101 19.60 6.39 19.51
N PRO A 102 20.42 7.46 19.63
CA PRO A 102 21.66 7.58 18.87
C PRO A 102 22.59 6.38 19.14
N GLY A 103 22.86 5.57 18.11
CA GLY A 103 23.66 4.33 18.22
C GLY A 103 22.84 3.03 18.18
N ASP A 104 21.51 3.12 18.09
CA ASP A 104 20.66 1.96 17.85
C ASP A 104 20.37 1.81 16.34
N MET A 105 20.86 0.71 15.76
CA MET A 105 20.76 0.39 14.32
C MET A 105 19.50 -0.41 13.97
N GLY A 106 18.64 -0.71 14.96
CA GLY A 106 17.40 -1.43 14.74
C GLY A 106 16.40 -0.63 13.89
N LYS A 107 15.47 -1.35 13.26
CA LYS A 107 14.33 -0.70 12.60
C LYS A 107 13.50 0.06 13.64
N PRO A 108 12.98 1.24 13.28
CA PRO A 108 12.21 2.02 14.22
C PRO A 108 10.89 1.31 14.56
N CYS A 109 10.50 1.38 15.83
CA CYS A 109 9.28 0.74 16.33
C CYS A 109 8.07 1.63 16.05
N GLY A 110 6.96 1.08 15.60
CA GLY A 110 5.83 1.93 15.22
C GLY A 110 4.70 1.27 14.45
N VAL A 111 3.76 2.10 14.04
CA VAL A 111 2.70 1.79 13.09
C VAL A 111 3.07 2.42 11.75
N ASP A 112 3.30 1.56 10.76
CA ASP A 112 3.58 1.97 9.39
C ASP A 112 2.42 1.57 8.49
N TYR A 113 2.12 2.43 7.51
CA TYR A 113 1.23 2.11 6.40
C TYR A 113 2.05 1.93 5.14
N GLU A 114 1.85 0.80 4.48
CA GLU A 114 2.56 0.42 3.29
C GLU A 114 1.55 0.23 2.16
N LEU A 115 1.66 1.09 1.14
CA LEU A 115 0.93 0.92 -0.11
C LEU A 115 1.86 0.24 -1.12
N LYS A 116 1.40 -0.88 -1.68
CA LYS A 116 2.09 -1.63 -2.71
C LYS A 116 1.22 -1.74 -3.95
N ALA A 117 1.84 -1.55 -5.10
CA ALA A 117 1.28 -2.00 -6.37
C ALA A 117 2.16 -3.12 -6.91
N TYR A 118 1.55 -4.24 -7.31
CA TYR A 118 2.29 -5.37 -7.84
C TYR A 118 1.54 -6.11 -8.95
N VAL A 119 2.32 -6.81 -9.78
CA VAL A 119 1.81 -7.65 -10.86
C VAL A 119 1.77 -9.10 -10.38
N ALA A 120 0.61 -9.76 -10.51
CA ALA A 120 0.42 -11.16 -10.16
C ALA A 120 -0.66 -11.83 -11.04
N ASP A 121 -0.65 -13.16 -11.07
CA ASP A 121 -1.67 -13.95 -11.80
C ASP A 121 -2.95 -14.13 -10.95
N SER A 122 -2.79 -14.15 -9.62
CA SER A 122 -3.87 -14.28 -8.63
C SER A 122 -3.63 -13.37 -7.42
N PRO A 123 -4.67 -13.00 -6.65
CA PRO A 123 -4.56 -12.06 -5.52
C PRO A 123 -3.80 -12.63 -4.31
N ASP A 124 -3.75 -13.95 -4.17
CA ASP A 124 -3.04 -14.65 -3.09
C ASP A 124 -1.59 -14.98 -3.44
N ASP A 125 -1.16 -14.70 -4.67
CA ASP A 125 0.19 -15.04 -5.11
C ASP A 125 1.23 -14.13 -4.47
N LYS A 126 2.35 -14.71 -4.03
CA LYS A 126 3.40 -13.92 -3.39
C LYS A 126 4.06 -13.04 -4.44
N PRO A 127 3.98 -11.70 -4.31
CA PRO A 127 4.48 -10.80 -5.34
C PRO A 127 5.98 -10.98 -5.51
N HIS A 128 6.43 -11.13 -6.76
CA HIS A 128 7.86 -11.15 -7.08
C HIS A 128 8.49 -9.80 -6.72
N LYS A 129 9.55 -9.82 -5.89
CA LYS A 129 10.25 -8.61 -5.36
C LYS A 129 10.66 -7.58 -6.42
N ARG A 130 10.77 -7.95 -7.70
CA ARG A 130 11.10 -7.04 -8.81
C ARG A 130 9.93 -6.21 -9.32
N LEU A 131 8.69 -6.58 -8.99
CA LEU A 131 7.47 -5.99 -9.53
C LEU A 131 6.61 -5.34 -8.44
N VAL A 132 7.23 -4.93 -7.34
CA VAL A 132 6.55 -4.26 -6.22
C VAL A 132 7.03 -2.82 -6.13
N ALA A 133 6.15 -1.87 -6.39
CA ALA A 133 6.39 -0.47 -6.07
C ALA A 133 5.95 -0.23 -4.61
N HIS A 134 6.88 0.19 -3.76
CA HIS A 134 6.61 0.53 -2.37
C HIS A 134 6.39 2.03 -2.25
N PHE A 135 5.21 2.43 -1.79
CA PHE A 135 4.90 3.82 -1.47
C PHE A 135 4.71 3.94 0.03
N PRO A 136 5.52 4.77 0.73
CA PRO A 136 5.26 5.07 2.13
C PRO A 136 3.93 5.84 2.19
N ALA A 137 2.95 5.27 2.89
CA ALA A 137 1.72 5.97 3.20
C ALA A 137 1.81 6.47 4.65
N PHE A 138 1.45 7.72 4.89
CA PHE A 138 1.42 8.29 6.23
C PHE A 138 -0.01 8.69 6.54
N LEU A 139 -0.61 8.03 7.55
CA LEU A 139 -1.89 8.47 8.10
C LEU A 139 -1.62 9.51 9.19
N LEU A 140 -1.81 10.79 8.85
CA LEU A 140 -1.70 11.90 9.80
C LEU A 140 -3.10 12.16 10.41
N GLN A 141 -3.25 11.86 11.70
CA GLN A 141 -4.45 12.23 12.45
C GLN A 141 -4.20 13.63 13.05
N ILE A 142 -4.78 14.68 12.46
CA ILE A 142 -4.81 16.00 13.10
C ILE A 142 -5.89 15.93 14.18
N LEU A 143 -5.50 16.05 15.46
CA LEU A 143 -6.40 16.19 16.61
C LEU A 143 -7.04 17.57 16.64
#